data_AF-A0A2V9YL09-F1
#
_entry.id   AF-A0A2V9YL09-F1
#
_cell.length_a   1.000
_cell.length_b   1.000
_cell.length_c   1.000
_cell.angle_alpha   90.00
_cell.angle_beta   90.00
_cell.angle_gamma   90.00
#
_symmetry.space_group_name_H-M   'P 1'
#
loop_
_entity.id
_entity.type
_entity.pdbx_description
1 polymer ?
#
loop_
_entity_poly.entity_id
_entity_poly.type
_entity_poly.pdbx_seq_one_letter_code
_entity_poly.pdbx_strand_id
1 'polypeptide(L)'
;ERVRGHRMAKAALENACWVAEAQEKNLPLWQLLGGSRKEIACGVSIGIQDSVEQLLEKIENELAAGYQRIKVKVKPGWDVAVLARIRKRWPKIVLSCDANSAYRLEDFEHLKKFDEFGLLMIEQPLWSDE
;
A
#
# COMPACT_ATOMS: atom_id res chain seq x y z
N GLU A 1 24.08 -28.52 6.87
CA GLU A 1 24.42 -27.11 6.61
C GLU A 1 23.19 -26.23 6.84
N ARG A 2 23.31 -24.99 7.36
CA ARG A 2 22.17 -24.13 7.71
C ARG A 2 21.99 -23.04 6.65
N VAL A 3 20.95 -23.11 5.84
CA VAL A 3 20.65 -22.10 4.79
C VAL A 3 20.20 -20.78 5.44
N ARG A 4 20.97 -19.70 5.29
CA ARG A 4 20.63 -18.35 5.77
C ARG A 4 19.82 -17.57 4.72
N GLY A 5 18.97 -16.63 5.12
CA GLY A 5 18.18 -15.82 4.17
C GLY A 5 17.08 -16.60 3.43
N HIS A 6 16.87 -16.27 2.15
CA HIS A 6 15.89 -16.89 1.24
C HIS A 6 14.46 -16.99 1.81
N ARG A 7 13.99 -15.91 2.45
CA ARG A 7 12.71 -15.90 3.17
C ARG A 7 11.53 -16.27 2.28
N MET A 8 11.48 -15.77 1.04
CA MET A 8 10.39 -16.10 0.10
C MET A 8 10.38 -17.57 -0.30
N ALA A 9 11.55 -18.17 -0.60
CA ALA A 9 11.63 -19.59 -0.95
C ALA A 9 11.23 -20.51 0.22
N LYS A 10 11.65 -20.15 1.45
CA LYS A 10 11.24 -20.86 2.66
C LYS A 10 9.75 -20.70 2.93
N ALA A 11 9.21 -19.48 2.78
CA ALA A 11 7.80 -19.19 2.95
C ALA A 11 6.93 -19.96 1.94
N ALA A 12 7.41 -20.20 0.71
CA ALA A 12 6.67 -21.01 -0.25
C ALA A 12 6.44 -22.44 0.26
N LEU A 13 7.47 -23.07 0.84
CA LEU A 13 7.35 -24.41 1.42
C LEU A 13 6.53 -24.40 2.72
N GLU A 14 6.78 -23.44 3.60
CA GLU A 14 6.08 -23.33 4.88
C GLU A 14 4.59 -23.03 4.70
N ASN A 15 4.22 -22.15 3.76
CA ASN A 15 2.82 -21.92 3.39
C ASN A 15 2.16 -23.20 2.86
N ALA A 16 2.87 -24.01 2.08
CA ALA A 16 2.35 -25.29 1.59
C ALA A 16 2.09 -26.29 2.74
N CYS A 17 2.95 -26.32 3.75
CA CYS A 17 2.72 -27.10 4.97
C CYS A 17 1.45 -26.64 5.71
N TRP A 18 1.22 -25.33 5.84
CA TRP A 18 -0.01 -24.81 6.44
C TRP A 18 -1.27 -25.15 5.66
N VAL A 19 -1.19 -25.11 4.33
CA VAL A 19 -2.32 -25.53 3.48
C VAL A 19 -2.60 -27.03 3.66
N ALA A 20 -1.57 -27.88 3.70
CA ALA A 20 -1.73 -29.31 3.94
C ALA A 20 -2.35 -29.61 5.32
N GLU A 21 -1.88 -28.93 6.37
CA GLU A 21 -2.43 -29.03 7.73
C GLU A 21 -3.92 -28.63 7.76
N ALA A 22 -4.29 -27.55 7.07
CA ALA A 22 -5.68 -27.11 6.97
C ALA A 22 -6.56 -28.14 6.25
N GLN A 23 -6.05 -28.75 5.18
CA GLN A 23 -6.74 -29.82 4.45
C GLN A 23 -6.92 -31.08 5.30
N GLU A 24 -5.88 -31.52 6.02
CA GLU A 24 -5.96 -32.69 6.90
C GLU A 24 -7.00 -32.50 8.02
N LYS A 25 -7.10 -31.28 8.56
CA LYS A 25 -8.13 -30.93 9.56
C LYS A 25 -9.51 -30.62 8.97
N ASN A 26 -9.65 -30.61 7.65
CA ASN A 26 -10.87 -30.19 6.95
C ASN A 26 -11.36 -28.79 7.37
N LEU A 27 -10.42 -27.84 7.53
CA LEU A 27 -10.69 -26.44 7.88
C LEU A 27 -10.22 -25.50 6.77
N PRO A 28 -10.95 -24.41 6.48
CA PRO A 28 -10.41 -23.29 5.73
C PRO A 28 -9.14 -22.75 6.39
N LEU A 29 -8.08 -22.49 5.61
CA LEU A 29 -6.80 -22.00 6.14
C LEU A 29 -6.95 -20.75 7.01
N TRP A 30 -7.80 -19.80 6.61
CA TRP A 30 -8.02 -18.59 7.39
C TRP A 30 -8.58 -18.87 8.79
N GLN A 31 -9.36 -19.93 8.98
CA GLN A 31 -9.85 -20.35 10.31
C GLN A 31 -8.74 -21.00 11.12
N LEU A 32 -7.94 -21.85 10.48
CA LEU A 32 -6.78 -22.48 11.13
C LEU A 32 -5.78 -21.42 11.65
N LEU A 33 -5.59 -20.34 10.88
CA LEU A 33 -4.74 -19.20 11.26
C LEU A 33 -5.39 -18.23 12.28
N GLY A 34 -6.60 -18.51 12.76
CA GLY A 34 -7.31 -17.68 13.75
C GLY A 34 -7.99 -16.43 13.16
N GLY A 35 -8.21 -16.39 11.85
CA GLY A 35 -8.94 -15.33 11.17
C GLY A 35 -10.41 -15.26 11.62
N SER A 36 -10.94 -14.04 11.69
CA SER A 36 -12.30 -13.76 12.17
C SER A 36 -13.20 -13.11 11.12
N ARG A 37 -12.65 -12.69 9.98
CA ARG A 37 -13.36 -11.95 8.93
C ARG A 37 -13.57 -12.83 7.71
N LYS A 38 -14.79 -12.78 7.15
CA LYS A 38 -15.12 -13.43 5.88
C LYS A 38 -14.85 -12.55 4.66
N GLU A 39 -14.79 -11.24 4.88
CA GLU A 39 -14.57 -10.22 3.84
C GLU A 39 -13.57 -9.19 4.34
N ILE A 40 -12.83 -8.60 3.41
CA ILE A 40 -11.86 -7.53 3.69
C ILE A 40 -12.04 -6.38 2.71
N ALA A 41 -11.85 -5.16 3.20
CA ALA A 41 -11.84 -3.97 2.36
C ALA A 41 -10.60 -3.98 1.46
N CYS A 42 -10.80 -3.89 0.15
CA CYS A 42 -9.71 -3.80 -0.82
C CYS A 42 -9.29 -2.34 -1.03
N GLY A 43 -8.00 -2.15 -1.28
CA GLY A 43 -7.44 -0.89 -1.76
C GLY A 43 -6.74 -1.08 -3.09
N VAL A 44 -6.58 0.00 -3.84
CA VAL A 44 -5.89 0.02 -5.14
C VAL A 44 -4.62 0.86 -5.06
N SER A 45 -3.63 0.53 -5.90
CA SER A 45 -2.40 1.30 -6.04
C SER A 45 -2.31 1.88 -7.45
N ILE A 46 -2.21 3.20 -7.55
CA ILE A 46 -2.17 3.93 -8.82
C ILE A 46 -0.78 4.53 -8.99
N GLY A 47 -0.14 4.22 -10.12
CA GLY A 47 1.18 4.74 -10.47
C GLY A 47 1.18 6.24 -10.79
N ILE A 48 2.37 6.78 -11.04
CA ILE A 48 2.53 8.14 -11.61
C ILE A 48 1.89 8.17 -13.00
N GLN A 49 1.22 9.27 -13.32
CA GLN A 49 0.54 9.50 -14.60
C GLN A 49 1.20 10.67 -15.34
N ASP A 50 0.84 10.87 -16.60
CA ASP A 50 1.38 11.98 -17.41
C ASP A 50 0.84 13.34 -16.97
N SER A 51 -0.33 13.37 -16.31
CA SER A 51 -0.93 14.57 -15.73
C SER A 51 -1.70 14.28 -14.45
N VAL A 52 -1.92 15.33 -13.65
CA VAL A 52 -2.73 15.22 -12.43
C VAL A 52 -4.17 14.89 -12.80
N GLU A 53 -4.68 15.42 -13.91
CA GLU A 53 -6.04 15.19 -14.40
C GLU A 53 -6.28 13.71 -14.72
N GLN A 54 -5.32 13.04 -15.39
CA GLN A 54 -5.38 11.59 -15.63
C GLN A 54 -5.37 10.79 -14.32
N LEU A 55 -4.57 11.22 -13.33
CA LEU A 55 -4.56 10.58 -12.02
C LEU A 55 -5.93 10.71 -11.32
N LEU A 56 -6.54 11.89 -11.36
CA LEU A 56 -7.86 12.11 -10.76
C LEU A 56 -8.92 11.25 -11.46
N GLU A 57 -8.91 11.15 -12.78
CA GLU A 57 -9.84 10.27 -13.52
C GLU A 57 -9.68 8.80 -13.11
N LYS A 58 -8.44 8.32 -12.98
CA LYS A 58 -8.19 6.95 -12.48
C LYS A 58 -8.72 6.76 -11.06
N ILE A 59 -8.45 7.71 -10.15
CA ILE A 59 -8.98 7.63 -8.79
C ILE A 59 -10.52 7.56 -8.79
N GLU A 60 -11.18 8.36 -9.63
CA GLU A 60 -12.63 8.36 -9.77
C GLU A 60 -13.16 7.00 -10.22
N ASN A 61 -12.54 6.40 -11.23
CA ASN A 61 -12.91 5.06 -11.73
C ASN A 61 -12.74 3.97 -10.65
N GLU A 62 -11.64 4.00 -9.90
CA GLU A 62 -11.38 3.00 -8.85
C GLU A 62 -12.32 3.17 -7.65
N LEU A 63 -12.65 4.41 -7.28
CA LEU A 63 -13.67 4.68 -6.26
C LEU A 63 -15.05 4.18 -6.72
N ALA A 64 -15.41 4.40 -7.99
CA ALA A 64 -16.65 3.88 -8.58
C ALA A 64 -16.69 2.35 -8.62
N ALA A 65 -15.53 1.69 -8.76
CA ALA A 65 -15.40 0.23 -8.66
C ALA A 65 -15.50 -0.31 -7.22
N GLY A 66 -15.59 0.58 -6.21
CA GLY A 66 -15.83 0.20 -4.81
C GLY A 66 -14.56 0.03 -3.96
N TYR A 67 -13.38 0.43 -4.46
CA TYR A 67 -12.16 0.40 -3.64
C TYR A 67 -12.27 1.38 -2.46
N GLN A 68 -11.95 0.89 -1.26
CA GLN A 68 -12.12 1.65 -0.02
C GLN A 68 -10.86 2.37 0.43
N ARG A 69 -9.72 2.11 -0.22
CA ARG A 69 -8.44 2.78 0.01
C ARG A 69 -7.73 3.05 -1.32
N ILE A 70 -7.24 4.28 -1.47
CA ILE A 70 -6.44 4.69 -2.63
C ILE A 70 -4.99 4.87 -2.17
N LYS A 71 -4.06 4.20 -2.85
CA LYS A 71 -2.62 4.44 -2.72
C LYS A 71 -2.10 5.08 -4.01
N VAL A 72 -1.44 6.23 -3.91
CA VAL A 72 -0.81 6.89 -5.08
C VAL A 72 0.71 6.85 -4.99
N LYS A 73 1.40 6.65 -6.11
CA LYS A 73 2.85 6.81 -6.15
C LYS A 73 3.25 8.28 -6.12
N VAL A 74 4.27 8.61 -5.33
CA VAL A 74 4.84 9.95 -5.20
C VAL A 74 6.36 9.91 -5.41
N LYS A 75 6.93 11.05 -5.79
CA LYS A 75 8.38 11.28 -5.87
C LYS A 75 8.65 12.79 -5.76
N PRO A 76 9.89 13.24 -5.51
CA PRO A 76 10.22 14.66 -5.58
C PRO A 76 9.70 15.32 -6.86
N GLY A 77 8.96 16.42 -6.70
CA GLY A 77 8.31 17.16 -7.80
C GLY A 77 6.96 16.59 -8.27
N TRP A 78 6.58 15.39 -7.82
CA TRP A 78 5.27 14.76 -8.03
C TRP A 78 4.72 14.28 -6.68
N ASP A 79 4.40 15.23 -5.80
CA ASP A 79 3.97 14.93 -4.44
C ASP A 79 2.97 15.94 -3.88
N VAL A 80 3.42 17.03 -3.22
CA VAL A 80 2.60 17.95 -2.44
C VAL A 80 1.46 18.54 -3.28
N ALA A 81 1.76 19.02 -4.49
CA ALA A 81 0.74 19.57 -5.39
C ALA A 81 -0.28 18.51 -5.84
N VAL A 82 0.17 17.27 -6.05
CA VAL A 82 -0.68 16.14 -6.44
C VAL A 82 -1.61 15.75 -5.29
N LEU A 83 -1.06 15.57 -4.10
CA LEU A 83 -1.79 15.23 -2.88
C LEU A 83 -2.82 16.31 -2.52
N ALA A 84 -2.45 17.60 -2.65
CA ALA A 84 -3.37 18.70 -2.45
C ALA A 84 -4.58 18.64 -3.41
N ARG A 85 -4.35 18.33 -4.70
CA ARG A 85 -5.43 18.19 -5.70
C ARG A 85 -6.34 17.01 -5.39
N ILE A 86 -5.78 15.87 -4.98
CA ILE A 86 -6.56 14.69 -4.57
C ILE A 86 -7.40 15.02 -3.34
N ARG A 87 -6.78 15.55 -2.27
CA ARG A 87 -7.48 15.84 -1.02
C ARG A 87 -8.55 16.91 -1.19
N LYS A 88 -8.32 17.91 -2.04
CA LYS A 88 -9.34 18.92 -2.39
C LYS A 88 -10.56 18.28 -3.05
N ARG A 89 -10.37 17.34 -3.98
CA ARG A 89 -11.49 16.67 -4.69
C ARG A 89 -12.21 15.64 -3.82
N TRP A 90 -11.46 14.90 -3.00
CA TRP A 90 -11.99 13.90 -2.09
C TRP A 90 -11.51 14.12 -0.65
N PRO A 91 -12.16 15.02 0.10
CA PRO A 91 -11.74 15.36 1.46
C PRO A 91 -11.72 14.17 2.43
N LYS A 92 -12.55 13.14 2.19
CA LYS A 92 -12.81 12.04 3.14
C LYS A 92 -12.28 10.67 2.70
N ILE A 93 -11.66 10.52 1.53
CA ILE A 93 -11.15 9.20 1.12
C ILE A 93 -9.98 8.77 2.01
N VAL A 94 -9.85 7.46 2.20
CA VAL A 94 -8.68 6.84 2.82
C VAL A 94 -7.55 6.85 1.79
N LEU A 95 -6.59 7.75 1.99
CA LEU A 95 -5.50 8.01 1.06
C LEU A 95 -4.16 7.63 1.73
N SER A 96 -3.33 6.89 1.03
CA SER A 96 -1.92 6.69 1.38
C SER A 96 -1.04 7.01 0.17
N CYS A 97 0.26 7.20 0.39
CA CYS A 97 1.21 7.32 -0.71
C CYS A 97 2.34 6.29 -0.61
N ASP A 98 2.89 5.93 -1.76
CA ASP A 98 4.04 5.05 -1.91
C ASP A 98 5.18 5.84 -2.53
N ALA A 99 6.21 6.08 -1.75
CA ALA A 99 7.36 6.87 -2.13
C ALA A 99 8.49 6.03 -2.74
N ASN A 100 8.45 4.70 -2.60
CA ASN A 100 9.41 3.77 -3.19
C ASN A 100 10.88 4.23 -3.02
N SER A 101 11.24 4.64 -1.80
CA SER A 101 12.57 5.10 -1.39
C SER A 101 13.10 6.32 -2.16
N ALA A 102 12.19 7.17 -2.66
CA ALA A 102 12.54 8.33 -3.48
C ALA A 102 13.08 9.54 -2.69
N TYR A 103 12.99 9.54 -1.36
CA TYR A 103 13.42 10.66 -0.51
C TYR A 103 14.65 10.29 0.34
N ARG A 104 15.26 11.29 0.96
CA ARG A 104 16.38 11.18 1.90
C ARG A 104 16.04 11.87 3.22
N LEU A 105 16.86 11.65 4.26
CA LEU A 105 16.69 12.31 5.57
C LEU A 105 16.67 13.84 5.47
N GLU A 106 17.41 14.41 4.52
CA GLU A 106 17.44 15.86 4.25
C GLU A 106 16.09 16.40 3.74
N ASP A 107 15.24 15.54 3.16
CA ASP A 107 13.90 15.90 2.68
C ASP A 107 12.86 15.94 3.81
N PHE A 108 13.25 15.77 5.08
CA PHE A 108 12.33 15.71 6.22
C PHE A 108 11.33 16.88 6.27
N GLU A 109 11.81 18.12 6.12
CA GLU A 109 10.94 19.31 6.12
C GLU A 109 9.99 19.33 4.92
N HIS A 110 10.35 18.69 3.81
CA HIS A 110 9.46 18.54 2.67
C HIS A 110 8.40 17.45 2.90
N LEU A 111 8.80 16.29 3.42
CA LEU A 111 7.89 15.20 3.78
C LEU A 111 6.89 15.61 4.86
N LYS A 112 7.29 16.46 5.81
CA LYS A 112 6.40 17.00 6.86
C LYS A 112 5.19 17.76 6.29
N LYS A 113 5.30 18.34 5.10
CA LYS A 113 4.16 18.98 4.42
C LYS A 113 3.03 18.00 4.10
N PHE A 114 3.31 16.69 4.10
CA PHE A 114 2.30 15.67 3.78
C PHE A 114 1.28 15.51 4.91
N ASP A 115 1.61 15.95 6.13
CA ASP A 115 0.72 15.91 7.30
C ASP A 115 -0.59 16.69 7.05
N GLU A 116 -0.54 17.74 6.22
CA GLU A 116 -1.71 18.53 5.84
C GLU A 116 -2.77 17.71 5.08
N PHE A 117 -2.39 16.58 4.48
CA PHE A 117 -3.28 15.77 3.65
C PHE A 117 -3.95 14.62 4.40
N GLY A 118 -3.71 14.45 5.71
CA GLY A 118 -4.33 13.41 6.52
C GLY A 118 -4.20 12.02 5.90
N LEU A 119 -2.97 11.66 5.50
CA LEU A 119 -2.67 10.37 4.89
C LEU A 119 -2.77 9.26 5.95
N LEU A 120 -3.24 8.08 5.54
CA LEU A 120 -3.19 6.87 6.36
C LEU A 120 -1.75 6.47 6.68
N MET A 121 -0.87 6.58 5.69
CA MET A 121 0.57 6.30 5.82
C MET A 121 1.35 6.88 4.62
N ILE A 122 2.66 7.05 4.82
CA ILE A 122 3.67 7.25 3.79
C ILE A 122 4.50 5.95 3.75
N GLU A 123 4.37 5.18 2.67
CA GLU A 123 5.07 3.90 2.53
C GLU A 123 6.49 4.11 1.97
N GLN A 124 7.48 3.56 2.68
CA GLN A 124 8.91 3.56 2.34
C GLN A 124 9.40 4.91 1.75
N PRO A 125 9.39 6.01 2.53
CA PRO A 125 9.94 7.28 2.05
C PRO A 125 11.45 7.22 1.80
N LEU A 126 12.17 6.51 2.65
CA LEU A 126 13.63 6.40 2.65
C LEU A 126 14.08 5.03 2.11
N TRP A 127 15.40 4.86 1.98
CA TRP A 127 16.01 3.58 1.60
C TRP A 127 15.70 2.47 2.60
N SER A 128 15.74 1.22 2.15
CA SER A 128 15.32 0.06 2.97
C SER A 128 16.23 -0.25 4.17
N ASP A 129 17.43 0.32 4.18
CA ASP A 129 18.46 0.24 5.23
C ASP A 129 18.58 1.55 6.03
N GLU A 130 17.72 2.53 5.76
CA GLU A 130 17.49 3.73 6.56
C GLU A 130 16.19 3.64 7.38
#